data_AF-A0A7C9G826-F1
#
_entry.id   AF-A0A7C9G826-F1
#
_cell.length_a   1.000
_cell.length_b   1.000
_cell.length_c   1.000
_cell.angle_alpha   90.00
_cell.angle_beta   90.00
_cell.angle_gamma   90.00
#
_symmetry.space_group_name_H-M   'P 1'
#
loop_
_entity.id
_entity.type
_entity.pdbx_description
1 polymer ?
#
loop_
_entity_poly.entity_id
_entity_poly.type
_entity_poly.pdbx_seq_one_letter_code
_entity_poly.pdbx_strand_id
1 'polypeptide(L)'
;MINAVAIVKDGANTIVIVPDIDTANALAKRHKQSFIIEIPADADFIADGRWAPYRPDFEHLQIDPSLKNYFWIKTVESVHAEILNERLAALSIYTDSLYQPSQAKYSEAERQSWITQEREAEAWLGDSSISTPVIDLYCNDDKTRFCQKVLDKARKHKSSLFIVAASQRVRGALESFSLDDLYHADIQLMLQGELNA
;
A
#
# COMPACT_ATOMS: atom_id res chain seq x y z
N MET A 1 7.17 -0.08 -18.14
CA MET A 1 8.03 0.98 -18.68
C MET A 1 7.34 1.56 -19.90
N ILE A 2 6.96 2.84 -19.85
CA ILE A 2 6.37 3.58 -20.99
C ILE A 2 7.53 4.26 -21.69
N ASN A 3 7.88 3.82 -22.90
CA ASN A 3 9.11 4.27 -23.55
C ASN A 3 8.89 5.36 -24.61
N ALA A 4 7.65 5.65 -25.00
CA ALA A 4 7.35 6.68 -26.00
C ALA A 4 5.93 7.23 -25.89
N VAL A 5 5.73 8.47 -26.35
CA VAL A 5 4.38 9.04 -26.55
C VAL A 5 4.22 9.54 -27.98
N ALA A 6 3.08 9.19 -28.60
CA ALA A 6 2.69 9.67 -29.91
C ALA A 6 1.58 10.73 -29.79
N ILE A 7 1.84 11.93 -30.29
CA ILE A 7 0.81 12.96 -30.46
C ILE A 7 0.23 12.81 -31.85
N VAL A 8 -1.07 12.58 -31.97
CA VAL A 8 -1.77 12.43 -33.24
C VAL A 8 -2.61 13.68 -33.49
N LYS A 9 -2.28 14.44 -34.55
CA LYS A 9 -3.07 15.60 -34.95
C LYS A 9 -4.21 15.18 -35.87
N ASP A 10 -5.36 14.89 -35.29
CA ASP A 10 -6.61 14.48 -35.99
C ASP A 10 -7.70 15.57 -35.97
N GLY A 11 -7.34 16.82 -35.70
CA GLY A 11 -8.28 17.94 -35.53
C GLY A 11 -8.73 18.14 -34.08
N ALA A 12 -8.56 17.14 -33.20
CA ALA A 12 -8.73 17.26 -31.75
C ALA A 12 -7.40 17.23 -30.96
N ASN A 13 -6.26 17.03 -31.65
CA ASN A 13 -4.94 16.81 -31.04
C ASN A 13 -4.98 15.67 -30.01
N THR A 14 -5.48 14.50 -30.42
CA THR A 14 -5.54 13.30 -29.58
C THR A 14 -4.14 12.80 -29.19
N ILE A 15 -3.90 12.62 -27.88
CA ILE A 15 -2.65 12.06 -27.35
C ILE A 15 -2.81 10.56 -27.14
N VAL A 16 -1.89 9.76 -27.68
CA VAL A 16 -1.85 8.31 -27.50
C VAL A 16 -0.55 7.92 -26.81
N ILE A 17 -0.67 7.49 -25.55
CA ILE A 17 0.45 6.91 -24.79
C ILE A 17 0.65 5.47 -25.26
N VAL A 18 1.89 5.11 -25.58
CA VAL A 18 2.20 3.79 -26.12
C VAL A 18 3.33 3.12 -25.34
N PRO A 19 3.34 1.78 -25.27
CA PRO A 19 4.33 1.06 -24.49
C PRO A 19 5.75 1.21 -25.05
N ASP A 20 5.91 1.38 -26.36
CA ASP A 20 7.20 1.37 -27.04
C ASP A 20 7.25 2.30 -28.27
N ILE A 21 8.48 2.58 -28.72
CA ILE A 21 8.76 3.48 -29.84
C ILE A 21 8.30 2.95 -31.20
N ASP A 22 8.27 1.63 -31.38
CA ASP A 22 7.82 1.03 -32.64
C ASP A 22 6.30 1.24 -32.82
N THR A 23 5.55 1.14 -31.73
CA THR A 23 4.12 1.46 -31.67
C THR A 23 3.89 2.96 -31.87
N ALA A 24 4.74 3.82 -31.30
CA ALA A 24 4.69 5.27 -31.54
C ALA A 24 4.92 5.60 -33.02
N ASN A 25 5.93 4.99 -33.64
CA ASN A 25 6.27 5.13 -35.06
C ASN A 25 5.15 4.63 -35.98
N ALA A 26 4.51 3.50 -35.63
CA ALA A 26 3.40 2.95 -36.40
C ALA A 26 2.17 3.87 -36.38
N LEU A 27 1.83 4.44 -35.21
CA LEU A 27 0.78 5.45 -35.09
C LEU A 27 1.16 6.73 -35.84
N ALA A 28 2.41 7.17 -35.70
CA ALA A 28 2.88 8.38 -36.36
C ALA A 28 2.80 8.27 -37.89
N LYS A 29 3.21 7.12 -38.43
CA LYS A 29 3.12 6.82 -39.86
C LYS A 29 1.66 6.76 -40.36
N ARG A 30 0.74 6.27 -39.52
CA ARG A 30 -0.70 6.22 -39.81
C ARG A 30 -1.34 7.62 -39.79
N HIS A 31 -0.82 8.51 -38.95
CA HIS A 31 -1.33 9.87 -38.76
C HIS A 31 -0.30 10.89 -39.26
N LYS A 32 -0.46 11.35 -40.51
CA LYS A 32 0.47 12.21 -41.30
C LYS A 32 1.00 13.48 -40.61
N GLN A 33 0.46 13.87 -39.46
CA GLN A 33 1.00 14.89 -38.57
C GLN A 33 1.04 14.32 -37.16
N SER A 34 2.22 13.88 -36.75
CA SER A 34 2.44 13.26 -35.45
C SER A 34 3.85 13.54 -34.95
N PHE A 35 3.97 13.61 -33.63
CA PHE A 35 5.23 13.85 -32.94
C PHE A 35 5.49 12.68 -32.01
N ILE A 36 6.72 12.19 -32.02
CA ILE A 36 7.18 11.15 -31.12
C ILE A 36 8.09 11.83 -30.11
N ILE A 37 7.74 11.67 -28.83
CA ILE A 37 8.59 12.09 -27.73
C ILE A 37 9.17 10.82 -27.15
N GLU A 38 10.48 10.67 -27.33
CA GLU A 38 11.28 9.67 -26.64
C GLU A 38 11.39 10.08 -25.18
N ILE A 39 10.94 9.19 -24.29
CA ILE A 39 11.25 9.31 -22.87
C ILE A 39 12.54 8.51 -22.69
N PRO A 40 13.67 9.15 -22.31
CA PRO A 40 14.91 8.42 -22.06
C PRO A 40 14.64 7.31 -21.06
N ALA A 41 15.22 6.12 -21.28
CA ALA A 41 15.15 5.04 -20.30
C ALA A 41 15.71 5.46 -18.92
N ASP A 42 16.53 6.52 -18.92
CA ASP A 42 17.24 7.10 -17.79
C ASP A 42 16.61 8.44 -17.34
N ALA A 43 15.33 8.67 -17.66
CA ALA A 43 14.58 9.89 -17.30
C ALA A 43 14.50 10.14 -15.76
N ASP A 44 15.02 9.22 -14.95
CA ASP A 44 15.28 9.38 -13.53
C ASP A 44 16.50 10.29 -13.30
N PHE A 45 16.41 11.58 -13.65
CA PHE A 45 17.47 12.54 -13.31
C PHE A 45 17.25 13.11 -11.91
N ILE A 46 18.12 12.68 -10.99
CA ILE A 46 18.41 13.36 -9.73
C ILE A 46 19.29 14.58 -10.06
N ALA A 47 18.73 15.79 -9.99
CA ALA A 47 19.52 17.01 -9.90
C ALA A 47 19.63 17.41 -8.42
N ASP A 48 20.85 17.54 -7.90
CA ASP A 48 21.14 17.98 -6.53
C ASP A 48 20.59 17.11 -5.38
N GLY A 49 20.40 15.80 -5.60
CA GLY A 49 19.88 14.90 -4.58
C GLY A 49 18.36 15.01 -4.36
N ARG A 50 17.65 15.75 -5.21
CA ARG A 50 16.19 15.82 -5.25
C ARG A 50 15.68 15.26 -6.57
N TRP A 51 14.60 14.48 -6.50
CA TRP A 51 13.96 13.96 -7.70
C TRP A 51 13.22 15.10 -8.39
N ALA A 52 13.60 15.39 -9.64
CA ALA A 52 12.82 16.25 -10.51
C ALA A 52 12.19 15.34 -11.57
N PRO A 53 10.85 15.34 -11.74
CA PRO A 53 10.26 14.56 -12.81
C PRO A 53 10.88 15.01 -14.13
N TYR A 54 11.28 14.08 -14.99
CA TYR A 54 11.80 14.42 -16.31
C TYR A 54 10.80 15.33 -17.00
N ARG A 55 11.22 16.57 -17.25
CA ARG A 55 10.47 17.50 -18.07
C ARG A 55 10.97 17.27 -19.49
N PRO A 56 10.18 16.63 -20.38
CA PRO A 56 10.60 16.49 -21.75
C PRO A 56 10.89 17.89 -22.31
N ASP A 57 12.03 18.03 -22.98
CA ASP A 57 12.35 19.28 -23.62
C ASP A 57 11.38 19.47 -24.80
N PHE A 58 10.38 20.31 -24.58
CA PHE A 58 9.39 20.69 -25.58
C PHE A 58 9.77 22.00 -26.26
N GLU A 59 10.92 22.62 -25.99
CA GLU A 59 11.27 23.96 -26.50
C GLU A 59 11.41 23.98 -28.02
N HIS A 60 11.86 22.87 -28.59
CA HIS A 60 12.00 22.67 -30.03
C HIS A 60 10.74 22.12 -30.71
N LEU A 61 9.69 21.78 -29.93
CA LEU A 61 8.43 21.28 -30.42
C LEU A 61 7.36 22.39 -30.39
N GLN A 62 6.80 22.72 -31.56
CA GLN A 62 5.62 23.60 -31.68
C GLN A 62 4.34 22.86 -31.20
N ILE A 63 4.33 22.48 -29.92
CA ILE A 63 3.19 21.88 -29.24
C ILE A 63 2.42 22.99 -28.51
N ASP A 64 1.10 22.87 -28.51
CA ASP A 64 0.20 23.74 -27.76
C ASP A 64 0.59 23.78 -26.26
N PRO A 65 0.74 24.95 -25.63
CA PRO A 65 1.05 25.07 -24.20
C PRO A 65 0.11 24.28 -23.29
N SER A 66 -1.17 24.14 -23.65
CA SER A 66 -2.14 23.35 -22.89
C SER A 66 -1.82 21.85 -22.89
N LEU A 67 -1.31 21.33 -24.02
CA LEU A 67 -0.85 19.96 -24.13
C LEU A 67 0.44 19.74 -23.33
N LYS A 68 1.38 20.70 -23.34
CA LYS A 68 2.62 20.64 -22.53
C LYS A 68 2.31 20.50 -21.03
N ASN A 69 1.36 21.28 -20.53
CA ASN A 69 0.92 21.20 -19.14
C ASN A 69 0.21 19.87 -18.83
N TYR A 70 -0.63 19.39 -19.74
CA TYR A 70 -1.31 18.10 -19.60
C TYR A 70 -0.32 16.92 -19.53
N PHE A 71 0.71 16.92 -20.39
CA PHE A 71 1.79 15.93 -20.37
C PHE A 71 2.49 15.87 -19.01
N TRP A 72 2.90 17.04 -18.51
CA TRP A 72 3.56 17.15 -17.22
C TRP A 72 2.71 16.58 -16.08
N ILE A 73 1.42 16.96 -16.03
CA ILE A 73 0.49 16.46 -15.01
C ILE A 73 0.35 14.95 -15.08
N LYS A 74 0.18 14.39 -16.29
CA LYS A 74 0.02 12.93 -16.48
C LYS A 74 1.27 12.14 -16.10
N THR A 75 2.45 12.67 -16.40
CA THR A 75 3.72 12.05 -15.98
C THR A 75 3.85 12.06 -14.47
N VAL A 76 3.57 13.19 -13.81
CA VAL A 76 3.61 13.29 -12.34
C VAL A 76 2.61 12.35 -11.68
N GLU A 77 1.37 12.26 -12.20
CA GLU A 77 0.36 11.31 -11.72
C GLU A 77 0.81 9.85 -11.84
N SER A 78 1.44 9.50 -12.96
CA SER A 78 1.96 8.14 -13.20
C SER A 78 3.08 7.78 -12.23
N VAL A 79 4.03 8.68 -12.03
CA VAL A 79 5.16 8.47 -11.10
C VAL A 79 4.66 8.38 -9.66
N HIS A 80 3.70 9.22 -9.28
CA HIS A 80 3.05 9.15 -7.97
C HIS A 80 2.40 7.79 -7.73
N ALA A 81 1.64 7.30 -8.71
CA ALA A 81 0.99 5.98 -8.62
C ALA A 81 2.00 4.83 -8.52
N GLU A 82 3.13 4.90 -9.24
CA GLU A 82 4.18 3.88 -9.19
C GLU A 82 4.82 3.78 -7.80
N ILE A 83 5.23 4.92 -7.23
CA ILE A 83 5.85 4.95 -5.89
C ILE A 83 4.84 4.57 -4.82
N LEU A 84 3.59 5.06 -4.92
CA LEU A 84 2.54 4.66 -4.00
C LEU A 84 2.38 3.14 -3.99
N ASN A 85 2.34 2.50 -5.16
CA ASN A 85 2.23 1.04 -5.26
C ASN A 85 3.46 0.34 -4.66
N GLU A 86 4.67 0.84 -4.87
CA GLU A 86 5.89 0.32 -4.23
C GLU A 86 5.80 0.40 -2.70
N ARG A 87 5.38 1.55 -2.16
CA ARG A 87 5.20 1.77 -0.72
C ARG A 87 4.12 0.88 -0.13
N LEU A 88 3.00 0.70 -0.83
CA LEU A 88 1.92 -0.20 -0.41
C LEU A 88 2.36 -1.67 -0.45
N ALA A 89 3.19 -2.07 -1.42
CA ALA A 89 3.76 -3.40 -1.48
C ALA A 89 4.72 -3.65 -0.31
N ALA A 90 5.59 -2.68 0.00
CA ALA A 90 6.48 -2.74 1.17
C ALA A 90 5.68 -2.84 2.49
N LEU A 91 4.59 -2.07 2.62
CA LEU A 91 3.69 -2.14 3.77
C LEU A 91 3.04 -3.52 3.90
N SER A 92 2.61 -4.12 2.79
CA SER A 92 2.06 -5.48 2.80
C SER A 92 3.09 -6.50 3.28
N ILE A 93 4.29 -6.48 2.71
CA ILE A 93 5.38 -7.41 3.08
C ILE A 93 5.72 -7.28 4.57
N TYR A 94 5.85 -6.04 5.06
CA TYR A 94 6.20 -5.81 6.46
C TYR A 94 5.06 -6.21 7.41
N THR A 95 3.81 -5.88 7.07
CA THR A 95 2.63 -6.33 7.81
C THR A 95 2.59 -7.85 7.89
N ASP A 96 2.77 -8.54 6.76
CA ASP A 96 2.77 -10.01 6.71
C ASP A 96 3.90 -10.60 7.55
N SER A 97 5.09 -9.99 7.56
CA SER A 97 6.21 -10.46 8.39
C SER A 97 5.92 -10.40 9.90
N LEU A 98 5.15 -9.38 10.33
CA LEU A 98 4.71 -9.22 11.72
C LEU A 98 3.48 -10.09 12.04
N TYR A 99 2.63 -10.33 11.04
CA TYR A 99 1.32 -10.97 11.21
C TYR A 99 1.31 -12.49 10.96
N GLN A 100 2.03 -13.00 9.96
CA GLN A 100 2.09 -14.43 9.61
C GLN A 100 2.51 -15.36 10.76
N PRO A 101 3.47 -14.98 11.64
CA PRO A 101 3.80 -15.81 12.81
C PRO A 101 2.60 -16.09 13.72
N SER A 102 1.57 -15.23 13.68
CA SER A 102 0.36 -15.34 14.50
C SER A 102 -0.78 -16.12 13.84
N GLN A 103 -0.94 -16.06 12.51
CA GLN A 103 -2.05 -16.69 11.80
C GLN A 103 -1.80 -18.15 11.39
N ALA A 104 -0.58 -18.51 10.99
CA ALA A 104 -0.29 -19.84 10.46
C ALA A 104 -0.45 -20.96 11.49
N LYS A 105 -0.66 -20.60 12.76
CA LYS A 105 -0.64 -21.54 13.89
C LYS A 105 -2.02 -22.01 14.33
N TYR A 106 -3.11 -21.33 13.92
CA TYR A 106 -4.44 -21.58 14.46
C TYR A 106 -5.56 -21.43 13.41
N SER A 107 -6.48 -22.39 13.38
CA SER A 107 -7.67 -22.43 12.53
C SER A 107 -8.70 -21.34 12.91
N GLU A 108 -9.63 -21.04 11.99
CA GLU A 108 -10.73 -20.10 12.25
C GLU A 108 -11.61 -20.56 13.43
N ALA A 109 -11.86 -21.87 13.54
CA ALA A 109 -12.59 -22.45 14.67
C ALA A 109 -11.86 -22.23 16.01
N GLU A 110 -10.53 -22.35 16.02
CA GLU A 110 -9.74 -22.05 17.22
C GLU A 110 -9.79 -20.57 17.61
N ARG A 111 -9.72 -19.66 16.63
CA ARG A 111 -9.86 -18.21 16.88
C ARG A 111 -11.21 -17.88 17.50
N GLN A 112 -12.29 -18.45 16.96
CA GLN A 112 -13.63 -18.22 17.47
C GLN A 112 -13.82 -18.80 18.88
N SER A 113 -13.21 -19.96 19.16
CA SER A 113 -13.18 -20.56 20.49
C SER A 113 -12.51 -19.63 21.52
N TRP A 114 -11.45 -18.90 21.14
CA TRP A 114 -10.79 -17.97 22.07
C TRP A 114 -11.65 -16.77 22.44
N ILE A 115 -12.48 -16.25 21.53
CA ILE A 115 -13.39 -15.15 21.84
C ILE A 115 -14.40 -15.59 22.92
N THR A 116 -14.92 -16.80 22.81
CA THR A 116 -15.83 -17.37 23.80
C THR A 116 -15.12 -17.64 25.13
N GLN A 117 -13.93 -18.23 25.10
CA GLN A 117 -13.12 -18.48 26.29
C GLN A 117 -12.71 -17.19 27.00
N GLU A 118 -12.38 -16.12 26.25
CA GLU A 118 -12.06 -14.81 26.82
C GLU A 118 -13.23 -14.24 27.61
N ARG A 119 -14.44 -14.24 27.03
CA ARG A 119 -15.65 -13.74 27.72
C ARG A 119 -15.96 -14.53 28.97
N GLU A 120 -15.84 -15.86 28.91
CA GLU A 120 -16.04 -16.72 30.08
C GLU A 120 -14.98 -16.44 31.16
N ALA A 121 -13.71 -16.25 30.77
CA ALA A 121 -12.63 -15.97 31.70
C ALA A 121 -12.79 -14.61 32.38
N GLU A 122 -13.17 -13.57 31.63
CA GLU A 122 -13.47 -12.24 32.19
C GLU A 122 -14.64 -12.30 33.18
N ALA A 123 -15.72 -12.99 32.81
CA ALA A 123 -16.90 -13.11 33.66
C ALA A 123 -16.58 -13.87 34.96
N TRP A 124 -15.88 -15.01 34.87
CA TRP A 124 -15.55 -15.82 36.05
C TRP A 124 -14.54 -15.15 36.98
N LEU A 125 -13.56 -14.42 36.44
CA LEU A 125 -12.63 -13.63 37.27
C LEU A 125 -13.30 -12.44 37.95
N GLY A 126 -14.39 -11.90 37.37
CA GLY A 126 -15.24 -10.89 37.99
C GLY A 126 -16.18 -11.46 39.05
N ASP A 127 -16.71 -12.66 38.82
CA ASP A 127 -17.58 -13.40 39.72
C ASP A 127 -17.41 -14.91 39.53
N SER A 128 -16.80 -15.57 40.53
CA SER A 128 -16.49 -17.00 40.48
C SER A 128 -17.71 -17.92 40.50
N SER A 129 -18.91 -17.37 40.70
CA SER A 129 -20.18 -18.12 40.62
C SER A 129 -20.71 -18.27 39.19
N ILE A 130 -20.17 -17.53 38.23
CA ILE A 130 -20.60 -17.58 36.82
C ILE A 130 -20.18 -18.91 36.17
N SER A 131 -21.09 -19.51 35.41
CA SER A 131 -20.82 -20.75 34.65
C SER A 131 -19.90 -20.49 33.47
N THR A 132 -18.93 -21.38 33.24
CA THR A 132 -17.96 -21.28 32.13
C THR A 132 -17.85 -22.61 31.39
N PRO A 133 -18.90 -23.03 30.66
CA PRO A 133 -18.97 -24.35 30.07
C PRO A 133 -17.84 -24.64 29.08
N VAL A 134 -17.29 -23.63 28.40
CA VAL A 134 -16.15 -23.84 27.50
C VAL A 134 -14.85 -23.98 28.28
N ILE A 135 -14.59 -23.12 29.27
CA ILE A 135 -13.39 -23.23 30.11
C ILE A 135 -13.37 -24.56 30.88
N ASP A 136 -14.51 -25.01 31.40
CA ASP A 136 -14.63 -26.23 32.19
C ASP A 136 -14.32 -27.50 31.37
N LEU A 137 -14.44 -27.46 30.05
CA LEU A 137 -14.03 -28.57 29.16
C LEU A 137 -12.51 -28.75 29.07
N TYR A 138 -11.75 -27.68 29.34
CA TYR A 138 -10.29 -27.66 29.16
C TYR A 138 -9.51 -27.45 30.45
N CYS A 139 -10.16 -26.96 31.50
CA CYS A 139 -9.55 -26.69 32.79
C CYS A 139 -9.55 -27.94 33.68
N ASN A 140 -8.38 -28.54 33.88
CA ASN A 140 -8.24 -29.75 34.70
C ASN A 140 -7.84 -29.50 36.16
N ASP A 141 -7.37 -28.30 36.50
CA ASP A 141 -6.85 -27.97 37.83
C ASP A 141 -7.28 -26.55 38.27
N ASP A 142 -6.34 -25.61 38.35
CA ASP A 142 -6.55 -24.25 38.83
C ASP A 142 -7.23 -23.38 37.78
N LYS A 143 -8.54 -23.22 37.94
CA LYS A 143 -9.40 -22.41 37.08
C LYS A 143 -9.00 -20.94 37.05
N THR A 144 -8.54 -20.38 38.16
CA THR A 144 -8.05 -18.99 38.20
C THR A 144 -6.83 -18.81 37.31
N ARG A 145 -5.84 -19.69 37.48
CA ARG A 145 -4.62 -19.66 36.66
C ARG A 145 -4.92 -19.95 35.18
N PHE A 146 -5.89 -20.82 34.90
CA PHE A 146 -6.30 -21.12 33.53
C PHE A 146 -6.98 -19.92 32.88
N CYS A 147 -7.95 -19.28 33.55
CA CYS A 147 -8.60 -18.05 33.07
C CYS A 147 -7.57 -16.95 32.76
N GLN A 148 -6.57 -16.75 33.63
CA GLN A 148 -5.49 -15.79 33.38
C GLN A 148 -4.68 -16.13 32.11
N LYS A 149 -4.34 -17.40 31.89
CA LYS A 149 -3.66 -17.84 30.65
C LYS A 149 -4.50 -17.63 29.40
N VAL A 150 -5.81 -17.87 29.50
CA VAL A 150 -6.77 -17.62 28.40
C VAL A 150 -6.76 -16.13 28.05
N LEU A 151 -6.85 -15.25 29.05
CA LEU A 151 -6.81 -13.80 28.84
C LEU A 151 -5.47 -13.34 28.24
N ASP A 152 -4.34 -13.87 28.71
CA ASP A 152 -3.02 -13.54 28.14
C ASP A 152 -2.91 -13.98 26.67
N LYS A 153 -3.50 -15.13 26.33
CA LYS A 153 -3.54 -15.63 24.95
C LYS A 153 -4.46 -14.79 24.07
N ALA A 154 -5.64 -14.42 24.57
CA ALA A 154 -6.60 -13.57 23.86
C ALA A 154 -6.03 -12.16 23.63
N ARG A 155 -5.34 -11.59 24.61
CA ARG A 155 -4.61 -10.32 24.47
C ARG A 155 -3.55 -10.40 23.37
N LYS A 156 -2.73 -11.45 23.36
CA LYS A 156 -1.73 -11.67 22.30
C LYS A 156 -2.36 -11.77 20.91
N HIS A 157 -3.55 -12.38 20.80
CA HIS A 157 -4.29 -12.44 19.54
C HIS A 157 -4.89 -11.08 19.14
N LYS A 158 -5.47 -10.33 20.08
CA LYS A 158 -5.95 -8.96 19.82
C LYS A 158 -4.83 -8.04 19.39
N SER A 159 -3.64 -8.18 19.97
CA SER A 159 -2.43 -7.46 19.53
C SER A 159 -2.03 -7.78 18.10
N SER A 160 -2.29 -9.00 17.58
CA SER A 160 -2.02 -9.28 16.16
C SER A 160 -3.05 -8.65 15.23
N LEU A 161 -4.33 -8.54 15.64
CA LEU A 161 -5.34 -7.76 14.91
C LEU A 161 -5.01 -6.26 14.90
N PHE A 162 -4.33 -5.76 15.93
CA PHE A 162 -3.87 -4.37 15.99
C PHE A 162 -2.86 -4.05 14.88
N ILE A 163 -2.01 -5.00 14.47
CA ILE A 163 -1.09 -4.85 13.33
C ILE A 163 -1.86 -4.58 12.03
N VAL A 164 -2.96 -5.30 11.80
CA VAL A 164 -3.81 -5.10 10.62
C VAL A 164 -4.52 -3.75 10.69
N ALA A 165 -5.01 -3.34 11.85
CA ALA A 165 -5.64 -2.03 12.00
C ALA A 165 -4.63 -0.88 11.80
N ALA A 166 -3.42 -1.02 12.35
CA ALA A 166 -2.32 -0.08 12.16
C ALA A 166 -1.92 0.02 10.67
N SER A 167 -1.80 -1.11 9.96
CA SER A 167 -1.46 -1.11 8.55
C SER A 167 -2.52 -0.43 7.68
N GLN A 168 -3.81 -0.57 7.98
CA GLN A 168 -4.86 0.18 7.27
C GLN A 168 -4.76 1.68 7.49
N ARG A 169 -4.37 2.16 8.69
CA ARG A 169 -4.14 3.58 8.95
C ARG A 169 -2.91 4.11 8.18
N VAL A 170 -1.81 3.35 8.18
CA VAL A 170 -0.62 3.69 7.37
C VAL A 170 -0.96 3.72 5.88
N ARG A 171 -1.74 2.77 5.37
CA ARG A 171 -2.23 2.79 3.98
C ARG A 171 -2.99 4.07 3.66
N GLY A 172 -3.97 4.43 4.49
CA GLY A 172 -4.75 5.65 4.30
C GLY A 172 -3.89 6.91 4.34
N ALA A 173 -2.84 6.93 5.18
CA ALA A 173 -1.87 8.02 5.19
C ALA A 173 -1.08 8.09 3.88
N LEU A 174 -0.54 6.97 3.39
CA LEU A 174 0.22 6.91 2.13
C LEU A 174 -0.62 7.37 0.92
N GLU A 175 -1.88 6.97 0.86
CA GLU A 175 -2.80 7.40 -0.21
C GLU A 175 -3.05 8.92 -0.22
N SER A 176 -2.83 9.59 0.91
CA SER A 176 -2.97 11.05 1.05
C SER A 176 -1.67 11.84 0.86
N PHE A 177 -0.53 11.14 0.75
CA PHE A 177 0.79 11.79 0.68
C PHE A 177 1.05 12.46 -0.66
N SER A 178 1.79 13.57 -0.60
CA SER A 178 2.38 14.16 -1.79
C SER A 178 3.47 13.25 -2.37
N LEU A 179 3.91 13.53 -3.60
CA LEU A 179 5.00 12.78 -4.23
C LEU A 179 6.29 12.84 -3.40
N ASP A 180 6.63 14.02 -2.87
CA ASP A 180 7.83 14.25 -2.05
C ASP A 180 7.77 13.45 -0.75
N ASP A 181 6.61 13.47 -0.07
CA ASP A 181 6.39 12.71 1.16
C ASP A 181 6.47 11.20 0.93
N LEU A 182 5.94 10.69 -0.19
CA LEU A 182 6.02 9.25 -0.54
C LEU A 182 7.45 8.77 -0.73
N TYR A 183 8.33 9.61 -1.31
CA TYR A 183 9.74 9.28 -1.46
C TYR A 183 10.43 9.12 -0.10
N HIS A 184 10.11 10.00 0.84
CA HIS A 184 10.70 10.04 2.17
C HIS A 184 9.98 9.16 3.21
N ALA A 185 8.86 8.54 2.84
CA ALA A 185 8.10 7.65 3.71
C ALA A 185 8.90 6.39 4.07
N ASP A 186 9.25 6.26 5.36
CA ASP A 186 9.77 5.02 5.93
C ASP A 186 8.62 4.19 6.49
N ILE A 187 8.25 3.14 5.75
CA ILE A 187 7.14 2.24 6.06
C ILE A 187 7.31 1.53 7.39
N GLN A 188 8.55 1.19 7.78
CA GLN A 188 8.81 0.50 9.04
C GLN A 188 8.60 1.44 10.21
N LEU A 189 9.15 2.66 10.12
CA LEU A 189 8.97 3.68 11.15
C LEU A 189 7.51 4.09 11.30
N MET A 190 6.79 4.27 10.19
CA MET A 190 5.37 4.61 10.22
C MET A 190 4.54 3.53 10.90
N LEU A 191 4.75 2.26 10.54
CA LEU A 191 4.01 1.16 11.16
C LEU A 191 4.38 0.98 12.64
N GLN A 192 5.65 1.14 13.01
CA GLN A 192 6.08 1.10 14.41
C GLN A 192 5.49 2.26 15.23
N GLY A 193 5.39 3.46 14.64
CA GLY A 193 4.73 4.60 15.26
C GLY A 193 3.28 4.28 15.63
N GLU A 194 2.53 3.71 14.68
CA GLU A 194 1.14 3.28 14.89
C GLU A 194 0.98 2.13 15.89
N LEU A 195 1.99 1.27 16.02
CA LEU A 195 1.98 0.17 16.98
C LEU A 195 2.27 0.64 18.42
N ASN A 196 2.88 1.81 18.59
CA ASN A 196 3.29 2.37 19.89
C ASN A 196 2.38 3.52 20.38
N ALA A 197 1.43 3.95 19.55
CA ALA A 197 0.44 5.01 19.85
C ALA A 197 -0.75 4.46 20.63
#